data_AF-A0A016RZ97-F1
#
_entry.id   AF-A0A016RZ97-F1
#
_cell.length_a   1.000
_cell.length_b   1.000
_cell.length_c   1.000
_cell.angle_alpha   90.00
_cell.angle_beta   90.00
_cell.angle_gamma   90.00
#
_symmetry.space_group_name_H-M   'P 1'
#
loop_
_entity.id
_entity.type
_entity.pdbx_description
1 polymer ?
#
loop_
_entity_poly.entity_id
_entity_poly.type
_entity_poly.pdbx_seq_one_letter_code
_entity_poly.pdbx_strand_id
1 'polypeptide(L)'
;MATNISSSGSDTSSSNMKAFLSVCVILFALFESLLAQGNATTAAPTRPPWPKPNCGNAQLTNSVRNLILNLHNNFRGSVARGQTEVSAGWGIAPPATIMYRMKYDCNAESYAQQAVSTCRKTPLPEGTLGGHKQNLHILNTVQTTTVGAVQNVINTFFNIRKIL
;
A
#
# COMPACT_ATOMS: atom_id res chain seq x y z
N MET A 1 2.67 34.00 53.02
CA MET A 1 1.46 33.30 52.53
C MET A 1 1.88 32.58 51.27
N ALA A 2 2.01 31.26 51.17
CA ALA A 2 1.82 30.10 52.06
C ALA A 2 2.79 29.02 51.49
N THR A 3 3.70 28.43 52.28
CA THR A 3 3.69 27.03 52.79
C THR A 3 3.53 25.92 51.73
N ASN A 4 4.12 24.72 51.77
CA ASN A 4 5.28 24.02 52.39
C ASN A 4 5.10 22.53 51.92
N ILE A 5 6.18 21.81 51.54
CA ILE A 5 6.77 20.61 52.21
C ILE A 5 5.83 19.38 52.22
N SER A 6 6.18 18.16 51.78
CA SER A 6 7.26 17.21 52.15
C SER A 6 7.26 16.06 51.12
N SER A 7 8.36 15.49 50.60
CA SER A 7 9.49 14.75 51.19
C SER A 7 9.16 13.41 51.88
N SER A 8 9.55 12.32 51.23
CA SER A 8 10.16 11.10 51.79
C SER A 8 10.67 10.29 50.59
N GLY A 9 11.97 10.11 50.36
CA GLY A 9 12.94 9.45 51.24
C GLY A 9 12.78 7.93 51.06
N SER A 10 13.79 7.11 50.82
CA SER A 10 15.25 7.25 50.93
C SER A 10 15.88 5.93 50.46
N ASP A 11 17.07 6.03 49.86
CA ASP A 11 18.26 5.18 50.01
C ASP A 11 18.11 3.68 50.29
N THR A 12 18.77 2.83 49.47
CA THR A 12 19.97 2.09 49.91
C THR A 12 20.56 1.22 48.81
N SER A 13 21.87 1.39 48.65
CA SER A 13 22.86 0.46 48.07
C SER A 13 22.51 -1.04 48.19
N SER A 14 22.65 -1.83 47.13
CA SER A 14 23.13 -3.24 47.21
C SER A 14 23.27 -3.91 45.83
N SER A 15 24.43 -3.72 45.19
CA SER A 15 25.26 -4.74 44.51
C SER A 15 24.66 -5.88 43.63
N ASN A 16 23.41 -5.87 43.16
CA ASN A 16 22.83 -7.05 42.49
C ASN A 16 22.21 -6.84 41.09
N MET A 17 22.13 -5.61 40.57
CA MET A 17 21.56 -5.36 39.23
C MET A 17 22.58 -5.34 38.08
N LYS A 18 23.89 -5.50 38.37
CA LYS A 18 24.92 -5.64 37.32
C LYS A 18 25.02 -7.07 36.75
N ALA A 19 24.46 -8.07 37.44
CA ALA A 19 24.42 -9.46 36.96
C ALA A 19 23.30 -9.72 35.94
N PHE A 20 22.23 -8.90 35.93
CA PHE A 20 21.10 -9.08 35.03
C PHE A 20 21.35 -8.55 33.60
N LEU A 21 22.29 -7.62 33.41
CA LEU A 21 22.66 -7.16 32.06
C LEU A 21 23.56 -8.14 31.31
N SER A 22 24.27 -9.05 32.00
CA SER A 22 25.21 -9.97 31.35
C SER A 22 24.56 -11.27 30.83
N VAL A 23 23.35 -11.61 31.30
CA VAL A 23 22.67 -12.85 30.92
C VAL A 23 21.80 -12.66 29.66
N CYS A 24 21.26 -11.46 29.43
CA CYS A 24 20.41 -11.19 28.26
C CYS A 24 21.17 -11.11 26.92
N VAL A 25 22.48 -10.80 26.93
CA VAL A 25 23.25 -10.62 25.68
C VAL A 25 23.60 -11.98 25.03
N ILE A 26 23.62 -13.08 25.78
CA ILE A 26 24.04 -14.39 25.28
C ILE A 26 22.88 -15.18 24.63
N LEU A 27 21.62 -14.78 24.86
CA LEU A 27 20.46 -15.46 24.26
C LEU A 27 20.07 -14.92 22.88
N PHE A 28 20.49 -13.71 22.51
CA PHE A 28 20.19 -13.13 21.19
C PHE A 28 21.11 -13.61 20.05
N ALA A 29 22.19 -14.34 20.35
CA ALA A 29 23.14 -14.77 19.33
C ALA A 29 22.83 -16.12 18.65
N LEU A 30 21.70 -16.78 18.97
CA LEU A 30 21.38 -18.12 18.44
C LEU A 30 20.05 -18.25 17.70
N PHE A 31 19.32 -17.16 17.44
CA PHE A 31 18.05 -17.23 16.72
C PHE A 31 17.83 -16.09 15.71
N GLU A 32 18.79 -15.83 14.84
CA GLU A 32 18.64 -15.00 13.64
C GLU A 32 19.81 -15.36 12.72
N SER A 33 19.67 -15.78 11.47
CA SER A 33 18.53 -16.08 10.63
C SER A 33 19.11 -16.82 9.41
N LEU A 34 18.63 -18.03 9.11
CA LEU A 34 18.76 -18.58 7.77
C LEU A 34 17.75 -17.83 6.89
N LEU A 35 18.03 -16.57 6.57
CA LEU A 35 17.50 -15.95 5.38
C LEU A 35 18.54 -16.20 4.30
N ALA A 36 18.38 -17.32 3.61
CA ALA A 36 18.89 -17.46 2.27
C ALA A 36 18.41 -16.23 1.48
N GLN A 37 19.34 -15.32 1.20
CA GLN A 37 19.14 -14.29 0.20
C GLN A 37 18.95 -15.03 -1.12
N GLY A 38 17.68 -15.31 -1.45
CA GLY A 38 17.28 -15.57 -2.81
C GLY A 38 17.69 -14.34 -3.59
N ASN A 39 18.85 -14.41 -4.22
CA ASN A 39 19.37 -13.44 -5.15
C ASN A 39 18.48 -13.49 -6.39
N ALA A 40 17.25 -12.96 -6.26
CA ALA A 40 16.39 -12.68 -7.38
C ALA A 40 17.00 -11.47 -8.07
N THR A 41 17.85 -11.71 -9.07
CA THR A 41 18.26 -10.71 -10.05
C THR A 41 17.01 -10.27 -10.81
N THR A 42 16.23 -9.38 -10.20
CA THR A 42 15.14 -8.69 -10.87
C THR A 42 15.83 -7.68 -11.75
N ALA A 43 15.83 -7.92 -13.06
CA ALA A 43 16.35 -6.98 -14.05
C ALA A 43 15.82 -5.57 -13.73
N ALA A 44 16.75 -4.60 -13.65
CA ALA A 44 16.40 -3.21 -13.41
C ALA A 44 15.32 -2.77 -14.42
N PRO A 45 14.32 -1.98 -14.00
CA PRO A 45 13.26 -1.53 -14.90
C PRO A 45 13.89 -0.82 -16.11
N THR A 46 13.80 -1.43 -17.28
CA THR A 46 14.38 -0.94 -18.55
C THR A 46 13.74 0.36 -19.06
N ARG A 47 12.74 0.89 -18.34
CA ARG A 47 12.02 2.11 -18.72
C ARG A 47 12.01 3.11 -17.57
N PRO A 48 12.32 4.40 -17.82
CA PRO A 48 12.32 5.40 -16.78
C PRO A 48 10.97 5.43 -16.02
N PRO A 49 10.98 5.79 -14.72
CA PRO A 49 9.77 5.98 -13.96
C PRO A 49 8.88 7.01 -14.67
N TRP A 50 7.56 6.84 -14.55
CA TRP A 50 6.64 7.79 -15.16
C TRP A 50 6.76 9.11 -14.42
N PRO A 51 6.55 10.26 -15.09
CA PRO A 51 6.53 11.53 -14.39
C PRO A 51 5.50 11.48 -13.27
N LYS A 52 5.81 12.16 -12.16
CA LYS A 52 4.91 12.20 -11.01
C LYS A 52 3.56 12.76 -11.46
N PRO A 53 2.44 12.11 -11.11
CA PRO A 53 1.11 12.63 -11.45
C PRO A 53 0.94 14.03 -10.89
N ASN A 54 0.57 14.98 -11.75
CA ASN A 54 0.24 16.33 -11.35
C ASN A 54 -0.99 16.77 -12.14
N CYS A 55 -2.15 16.70 -11.50
CA CYS A 55 -3.39 17.22 -12.05
C CYS A 55 -3.81 18.40 -11.18
N GLY A 56 -4.25 19.50 -11.79
CA GLY A 56 -4.57 20.75 -11.10
C GLY A 56 -5.78 20.69 -10.15
N ASN A 57 -6.32 19.50 -9.87
CA ASN A 57 -7.44 19.34 -8.97
C ASN A 57 -6.98 19.25 -7.50
N ALA A 58 -7.59 20.06 -6.63
CA ALA A 58 -7.33 20.09 -5.19
C ALA A 58 -7.98 18.92 -4.41
N GLN A 59 -8.99 18.26 -4.96
CA GLN A 59 -9.74 17.14 -4.33
C GLN A 59 -8.87 15.88 -4.16
N LEU A 60 -7.82 15.74 -4.97
CA LEU A 60 -6.88 14.62 -4.87
C LEU A 60 -5.46 15.18 -4.73
N THR A 61 -4.70 14.72 -3.75
CA THR A 61 -3.31 15.15 -3.57
C THR A 61 -2.38 14.36 -4.49
N ASN A 62 -1.24 14.96 -4.88
CA ASN A 62 -0.23 14.27 -5.71
C ASN A 62 0.31 12.99 -5.05
N SER A 63 0.32 12.95 -3.71
CA SER A 63 0.67 11.73 -2.95
C SER A 63 -0.30 10.59 -3.23
N VAL A 64 -1.61 10.86 -3.18
CA VAL A 64 -2.64 9.85 -3.47
C VAL A 64 -2.62 9.42 -4.92
N ARG A 65 -2.39 10.34 -5.87
CA ARG A 65 -2.23 10.00 -7.29
C ARG A 65 -1.07 9.04 -7.51
N ASN A 66 0.08 9.33 -6.91
CA ASN A 66 1.26 8.48 -6.97
C ASN A 66 1.00 7.11 -6.31
N LEU A 67 0.30 7.09 -5.18
CA LEU A 67 -0.11 5.85 -4.51
C LEU A 67 -0.97 4.98 -5.42
N ILE A 68 -2.02 5.54 -6.04
CA ILE A 68 -2.91 4.82 -6.97
C ILE A 68 -2.09 4.22 -8.13
N LEU A 69 -1.22 5.03 -8.75
CA LEU A 69 -0.38 4.60 -9.87
C LEU A 69 0.57 3.47 -9.47
N ASN A 70 1.21 3.59 -8.31
CA ASN A 70 2.17 2.60 -7.82
C ASN A 70 1.49 1.30 -7.44
N LEU A 71 0.40 1.34 -6.68
CA LEU A 71 -0.34 0.13 -6.30
C LEU A 71 -0.75 -0.66 -7.54
N HIS A 72 -1.34 -0.02 -8.55
CA HIS A 72 -1.70 -0.75 -9.76
C HIS A 72 -0.49 -1.31 -10.52
N ASN A 73 0.58 -0.54 -10.66
CA ASN A 73 1.78 -1.01 -11.37
C ASN A 73 2.50 -2.13 -10.62
N ASN A 74 2.48 -2.11 -9.28
CA ASN A 74 3.02 -3.17 -8.44
C ASN A 74 2.24 -4.46 -8.62
N PHE A 75 0.91 -4.40 -8.58
CA PHE A 75 0.06 -5.58 -8.83
C PHE A 75 0.22 -6.11 -10.26
N ARG A 76 0.25 -5.24 -11.27
CA ARG A 76 0.52 -5.63 -12.66
C ARG A 76 1.89 -6.30 -12.81
N GLY A 77 2.91 -5.77 -12.14
CA GLY A 77 4.24 -6.36 -12.11
C GLY A 77 4.31 -7.70 -11.37
N SER A 78 3.48 -7.89 -10.33
CA SER A 78 3.35 -9.16 -9.62
C SER A 78 2.73 -10.24 -10.49
N VAL A 79 1.61 -9.91 -11.17
CA VAL A 79 0.96 -10.80 -12.13
C VAL A 79 1.89 -11.13 -13.30
N ALA A 80 2.60 -10.13 -13.83
CA ALA A 80 3.53 -10.35 -14.94
C ALA A 80 4.64 -11.35 -14.60
N ARG A 81 5.09 -11.39 -13.34
CA ARG A 81 6.08 -12.36 -12.86
C ARG A 81 5.52 -13.78 -12.73
N GLY A 82 4.21 -13.95 -12.56
CA GLY A 82 3.58 -15.28 -12.52
C GLY A 82 4.11 -16.21 -11.44
N GLN A 83 4.53 -15.67 -10.28
CA GLN A 83 5.17 -16.44 -9.20
C GLN A 83 4.34 -16.50 -7.92
N THR A 84 3.51 -15.49 -7.64
CA THR A 84 2.85 -15.31 -6.33
C THR A 84 1.33 -15.20 -6.42
N GLU A 85 0.79 -14.98 -7.62
CA GLU A 85 -0.62 -14.67 -7.80
C GLU A 85 -1.39 -15.95 -8.15
N VAL A 86 -2.06 -16.53 -7.16
CA VAL A 86 -2.93 -17.69 -7.37
C VAL A 86 -4.26 -17.22 -7.97
N SER A 87 -4.66 -17.83 -9.08
CA SER A 87 -6.02 -17.73 -9.62
C SER A 87 -6.89 -18.81 -8.97
N ALA A 88 -8.09 -18.45 -8.55
CA ALA A 88 -8.98 -19.18 -7.64
C ALA A 88 -9.12 -20.69 -7.98
N GLY A 89 -8.24 -21.50 -7.40
CA GLY A 89 -8.21 -22.95 -7.58
C GLY A 89 -7.51 -23.45 -8.85
N TRP A 90 -7.13 -22.57 -9.77
CA TRP A 90 -6.46 -22.91 -11.04
C TRP A 90 -4.93 -22.92 -10.95
N GLY A 91 -4.38 -22.63 -9.76
CA GLY A 91 -2.95 -22.54 -9.53
C GLY A 91 -2.40 -21.13 -9.76
N ILE A 92 -1.07 -21.03 -9.90
CA ILE A 92 -0.39 -19.75 -10.08
C ILE A 92 -0.69 -19.22 -11.49
N ALA A 93 -1.08 -17.96 -11.58
CA ALA A 93 -1.33 -17.28 -12.85
C ALA A 93 -0.07 -17.36 -13.73
N PRO A 94 -0.20 -17.75 -15.01
CA PRO A 94 0.95 -17.85 -15.89
C PRO A 94 1.61 -16.47 -16.06
N PRO A 95 2.95 -16.42 -16.16
CA PRO A 95 3.65 -15.17 -16.37
C PRO A 95 3.18 -14.51 -17.67
N ALA A 96 2.86 -13.22 -17.61
CA ALA A 96 2.44 -12.48 -18.79
C ALA A 96 3.68 -12.02 -19.58
N THR A 97 3.79 -12.44 -20.84
CA THR A 97 4.88 -12.03 -21.73
C THR A 97 4.91 -10.52 -21.96
N ILE A 98 3.75 -9.86 -21.95
CA ILE A 98 3.64 -8.41 -22.14
C ILE A 98 2.62 -7.84 -21.16
N MET A 99 3.09 -7.05 -20.19
CA MET A 99 2.23 -6.28 -19.28
C MET A 99 2.66 -4.82 -19.26
N TYR A 100 1.88 -3.96 -19.91
CA TYR A 100 2.22 -2.53 -19.99
C TYR A 100 2.10 -1.83 -18.63
N ARG A 101 3.08 -0.98 -18.35
CA ARG A 101 3.11 -0.10 -17.18
C ARG A 101 2.15 1.06 -17.39
N MET A 102 1.19 1.24 -16.50
CA MET A 102 0.18 2.29 -16.65
C MET A 102 0.79 3.67 -16.39
N LYS A 103 0.35 4.66 -17.17
CA LYS A 103 0.66 6.08 -17.03
C LYS A 103 -0.57 6.77 -16.44
N TYR A 104 -0.35 7.75 -15.57
CA TYR A 104 -1.44 8.56 -15.02
C TYR A 104 -1.96 9.53 -16.08
N ASP A 105 -3.28 9.65 -16.19
CA ASP A 105 -3.97 10.55 -17.10
C ASP A 105 -4.93 11.45 -16.32
N CYS A 106 -4.75 12.77 -16.45
CA CYS A 106 -5.59 13.74 -15.75
C CYS A 106 -7.01 13.82 -16.32
N ASN A 107 -7.24 13.46 -17.59
CA ASN A 107 -8.58 13.41 -18.15
C ASN A 107 -9.39 12.29 -17.47
N ALA A 108 -8.79 11.11 -17.33
CA ALA A 108 -9.38 10.00 -16.59
C ALA A 108 -9.69 10.35 -15.12
N GLU A 109 -8.82 11.13 -14.45
CA GLU A 109 -9.10 11.65 -13.10
C GLU A 109 -10.34 12.54 -13.08
N SER A 110 -10.47 13.45 -14.05
CA SER A 110 -11.61 14.38 -14.09
C SER A 110 -12.94 13.64 -14.27
N TYR A 111 -13.00 12.61 -15.11
CA TYR A 111 -14.18 11.77 -15.28
C TYR A 111 -14.48 10.94 -14.02
N ALA A 112 -13.44 10.43 -13.34
CA ALA A 112 -13.62 9.74 -12.08
C ALA A 112 -14.18 10.68 -10.99
N GLN A 113 -13.69 11.91 -10.91
CA GLN A 113 -14.20 12.94 -10.00
C GLN A 113 -15.64 13.32 -10.32
N GLN A 114 -15.99 13.43 -11.61
CA GLN A 114 -17.36 13.67 -12.03
C GLN A 114 -18.29 12.54 -11.56
N ALA A 115 -17.86 11.28 -11.70
CA ALA A 115 -18.63 10.12 -11.25
C ALA A 115 -18.88 10.14 -9.73
N VAL A 116 -17.87 10.46 -8.93
CA VAL A 116 -17.99 10.45 -7.46
C VAL A 116 -18.60 11.73 -6.89
N SER A 117 -18.56 12.85 -7.61
CA SER A 117 -19.09 14.15 -7.16
C SER A 117 -20.58 14.11 -6.81
N THR A 118 -21.33 13.20 -7.45
CA THR A 118 -22.76 13.01 -7.24
C THR A 118 -23.08 11.78 -6.38
N CYS A 119 -22.07 11.17 -5.75
CA CYS A 119 -22.20 9.98 -4.90
C CYS A 119 -23.00 8.84 -5.55
N ARG A 120 -22.88 8.69 -6.88
CA ARG A 120 -23.61 7.68 -7.64
C ARG A 120 -23.10 6.29 -7.32
N LYS A 121 -24.02 5.33 -7.28
CA LYS A 121 -23.70 3.91 -7.10
C LYS A 121 -23.50 3.15 -8.41
N THR A 122 -23.71 3.82 -9.54
CA THR A 122 -23.62 3.24 -10.88
C THR A 122 -22.46 3.88 -11.66
N PRO A 123 -21.75 3.10 -12.50
CA PRO A 123 -20.74 3.64 -13.39
C PRO A 123 -21.30 4.69 -14.34
N LEU A 124 -20.43 5.57 -14.83
CA LEU A 124 -20.78 6.49 -15.91
C LEU A 124 -21.01 5.70 -17.22
N PRO A 125 -21.93 6.16 -18.08
CA PRO A 125 -22.14 5.55 -19.39
C PRO A 125 -20.86 5.66 -20.25
N GLU A 126 -20.58 4.64 -21.06
CA GLU A 126 -19.31 4.53 -21.80
C GLU A 126 -19.02 5.74 -22.71
N GLY A 127 -20.07 6.37 -23.24
CA GLY A 127 -19.97 7.56 -24.09
C GLY A 127 -19.43 8.81 -23.38
N THR A 128 -19.48 8.90 -22.05
CA THR A 128 -19.03 10.10 -21.32
C THR A 128 -17.57 10.01 -20.84
N LEU A 129 -16.92 8.85 -21.02
CA LEU A 129 -15.58 8.58 -20.52
C LEU A 129 -14.47 8.83 -21.56
N GLY A 130 -14.80 9.35 -22.76
CA GLY A 130 -13.78 9.67 -23.77
C GLY A 130 -12.93 8.47 -24.21
N GLY A 131 -13.49 7.26 -24.17
CA GLY A 131 -12.77 6.01 -24.45
C GLY A 131 -12.05 5.38 -23.24
N HIS A 132 -12.12 6.00 -22.05
CA HIS A 132 -11.64 5.40 -20.82
C HIS A 132 -12.66 4.40 -20.24
N LYS A 133 -12.16 3.41 -19.49
CA LYS A 133 -12.99 2.47 -18.72
C LYS A 133 -12.96 2.82 -17.24
N GLN A 134 -14.02 2.49 -16.53
CA GLN A 134 -14.18 2.81 -15.12
C GLN A 134 -14.35 1.56 -14.26
N ASN A 135 -13.67 1.54 -13.11
CA ASN A 135 -13.99 0.65 -12.00
C ASN A 135 -14.60 1.49 -10.88
N LEU A 136 -15.73 1.06 -10.32
CA LEU A 136 -16.44 1.74 -9.23
C LEU A 136 -16.50 0.81 -8.01
N HIS A 137 -16.16 1.34 -6.84
CA HIS A 137 -16.29 0.64 -5.57
C HIS A 137 -16.78 1.62 -4.51
N ILE A 138 -17.66 1.15 -3.65
CA ILE A 138 -18.34 1.97 -2.66
C ILE A 138 -18.05 1.35 -1.30
N LEU A 139 -17.38 2.12 -0.45
CA LEU A 139 -17.16 1.76 0.93
C LEU A 139 -18.35 2.27 1.75
N ASN A 140 -19.07 1.35 2.41
CA ASN A 140 -20.17 1.71 3.30
C ASN A 140 -19.66 2.16 4.68
N THR A 141 -18.61 2.98 4.71
CA THR A 141 -18.03 3.56 5.93
C THR A 141 -17.48 4.96 5.65
N VAL A 142 -17.72 5.88 6.59
CA VAL A 142 -17.20 7.25 6.55
C VAL A 142 -15.93 7.43 7.40
N GLN A 143 -15.56 6.41 8.18
CA GLN A 143 -14.41 6.43 9.11
C GLN A 143 -13.18 5.82 8.43
N THR A 144 -12.82 6.33 7.25
CA THR A 144 -11.65 5.83 6.50
C THR A 144 -10.93 6.99 5.83
N THR A 145 -9.61 6.98 5.94
CA THR A 145 -8.76 7.97 5.26
C THR A 145 -8.74 7.68 3.76
N THR A 146 -8.50 8.70 2.94
CA THR A 146 -8.40 8.53 1.47
C THR A 146 -7.35 7.48 1.08
N VAL A 147 -6.22 7.42 1.80
CA VAL A 147 -5.16 6.44 1.59
C VAL A 147 -5.64 5.02 1.90
N GLY A 148 -6.30 4.83 3.05
CA GLY A 148 -6.85 3.53 3.44
C GLY A 148 -7.95 3.06 2.49
N ALA A 149 -8.83 3.99 2.06
CA ALA A 149 -9.85 3.72 1.05
C ALA A 149 -9.22 3.25 -0.27
N VAL A 150 -8.20 3.95 -0.75
CA VAL A 150 -7.47 3.61 -2.00
C VAL A 150 -6.80 2.24 -1.92
N GLN A 151 -6.16 1.93 -0.80
CA GLN A 151 -5.55 0.62 -0.61
C GLN A 151 -6.61 -0.49 -0.59
N ASN A 152 -7.69 -0.28 0.17
CA ASN A 152 -8.78 -1.25 0.28
C ASN A 152 -9.43 -1.53 -1.08
N VAL A 153 -9.78 -0.48 -1.84
CA VAL A 153 -10.43 -0.64 -3.15
C VAL A 153 -9.53 -1.34 -4.16
N ILE A 154 -8.25 -0.96 -4.25
CA ILE A 154 -7.33 -1.57 -5.22
C ILE A 154 -7.09 -3.04 -4.87
N ASN A 155 -6.90 -3.35 -3.58
CA ASN A 155 -6.78 -4.73 -3.11
C ASN A 155 -8.04 -5.55 -3.42
N THR A 156 -9.22 -4.96 -3.19
CA THR A 156 -10.50 -5.60 -3.48
C THR A 156 -10.63 -5.91 -4.96
N PHE A 157 -10.37 -4.95 -5.86
CA PHE A 157 -10.41 -5.18 -7.31
C PHE A 157 -9.42 -6.25 -7.75
N PHE A 158 -8.22 -6.23 -7.19
CA PHE A 158 -7.20 -7.21 -7.51
C PHE A 158 -7.60 -8.62 -7.06
N ASN A 159 -8.18 -8.75 -5.87
CA ASN A 159 -8.66 -10.02 -5.35
C ASN A 159 -9.91 -10.54 -6.10
N ILE A 160 -10.83 -9.66 -6.51
CA ILE A 160 -11.98 -10.06 -7.35
C ILE A 160 -11.48 -10.65 -8.68
N ARG A 161 -10.46 -10.04 -9.30
CA ARG A 161 -9.84 -10.53 -10.53
C ARG A 161 -9.14 -11.89 -10.37
N LYS A 162 -8.84 -12.33 -9.14
CA LYS A 162 -8.34 -13.70 -8.89
C LYS A 162 -9.45 -14.75 -8.93
N ILE A 163 -10.72 -14.35 -8.92
CA ILE A 163 -11.88 -15.25 -8.83
C ILE A 163 -12.49 -15.56 -10.21
N LEU A 164 -12.02 -14.90 -11.28
CA LEU A 164 -12.46 -15.13 -12.66
C LEU A 164 -11.37 -15.81 -13.49
#